data_AF-A0A645B210-F1
#
_entry.id   AF-A0A645B210-F1
#
_cell.length_a   1.000
_cell.length_b   1.000
_cell.length_c   1.000
_cell.angle_alpha   90.00
_cell.angle_beta   90.00
_cell.angle_gamma   90.00
#
_symmetry.space_group_name_H-M   'P 1'
#
loop_
_entity.id
_entity.type
_entity.pdbx_description
1 polymer ?
#
loop_
_entity_poly.entity_id
_entity_poly.type
_entity_poly.pdbx_seq_one_letter_code
_entity_poly.pdbx_strand_id
1 'polypeptide(L)'
;MPETSVLMKLIDEQKPEFMYSLHNAGFGGTYWYITYELKEIWEKLHLASAKQQIPLSLGEPEAPYMIQFAPAIFKMTGSQDAYDYDEKYADEPAETLMVAGTSSDDYAKKYGTCCLVTELPYFYSPKIASAKRMGFARKEAMRQGAEIKLANWRKIEDLYALYKTDVSSDNPFAKMLNMMIKLRDSSYKSMLKFIESKPEFNDECKESEAFDNIEITKFYALLGWGLAVRGAEHERDKRQGSEYQRLEKIVQQIDAAMKVMADDVEASIAYSVVPIKKLVSIQLESGMIVADQLRQRRQRDV
;
A
#
# COMPACT_ATOMS: atom_id res chain seq x y z
N MET A 1 -3.00 15.22 -15.51
CA MET A 1 -2.98 16.36 -14.56
C MET A 1 -1.77 17.23 -14.89
N PRO A 2 -1.82 18.55 -14.71
CA PRO A 2 -0.71 19.44 -15.05
C PRO A 2 0.64 19.00 -14.43
N GLU A 3 0.62 18.58 -13.17
CA GLU A 3 1.78 18.10 -12.41
C GLU A 3 2.40 16.86 -13.08
N THR A 4 1.56 15.90 -13.50
CA THR A 4 2.00 14.71 -14.24
C THR A 4 2.68 15.10 -15.56
N SER A 5 2.08 16.02 -16.33
CA SER A 5 2.64 16.48 -17.61
C SER A 5 4.00 17.15 -17.43
N VAL A 6 4.16 17.96 -16.38
CA VAL A 6 5.44 18.60 -16.05
C VAL A 6 6.50 17.56 -15.71
N LEU A 7 6.18 16.59 -14.84
CA LEU A 7 7.12 15.54 -14.47
C LEU A 7 7.53 14.67 -15.66
N MET A 8 6.58 14.28 -16.51
CA MET A 8 6.86 13.55 -17.76
C MET A 8 7.82 14.32 -18.66
N LYS A 9 7.58 15.62 -18.85
CA LYS A 9 8.46 16.48 -19.65
C LYS A 9 9.87 16.54 -19.07
N LEU A 10 10.02 16.68 -17.74
CA LEU A 10 11.32 16.66 -17.08
C LEU A 10 12.05 15.32 -17.28
N ILE A 11 11.34 14.20 -17.17
CA ILE A 11 11.92 12.87 -17.40
C ILE A 11 12.40 12.74 -18.86
N ASP A 12 11.59 13.20 -19.82
CA ASP A 12 11.91 13.13 -21.25
C ASP A 12 13.12 13.99 -21.65
N GLU A 13 13.25 15.18 -21.03
CA GLU A 13 14.35 16.11 -21.25
C GLU A 13 15.64 15.67 -20.56
N GLN A 14 15.56 15.26 -19.28
CA GLN A 14 16.74 14.95 -18.46
C GLN A 14 17.24 13.53 -18.65
N LYS A 15 16.35 12.58 -18.98
CA LYS A 15 16.66 11.14 -19.13
C LYS A 15 17.53 10.62 -17.98
N PRO A 16 17.04 10.74 -16.73
CA PRO A 16 17.87 10.56 -15.55
C PRO A 16 18.48 9.15 -15.49
N GLU A 17 19.75 9.05 -15.11
CA GLU A 17 20.39 7.75 -14.81
C GLU A 17 19.78 7.15 -13.53
N PHE A 18 19.47 8.00 -12.56
CA PHE A 18 18.89 7.64 -11.26
C PHE A 18 17.70 8.54 -10.93
N MET A 19 16.59 7.94 -10.54
CA MET A 19 15.43 8.62 -9.98
C MET A 19 15.07 7.99 -8.64
N TYR A 20 14.77 8.81 -7.64
CA TYR A 20 14.44 8.33 -6.30
C TYR A 20 13.14 8.96 -5.81
N SER A 21 12.11 8.12 -5.63
CA SER A 21 10.86 8.54 -4.99
C SER A 21 10.90 8.24 -3.49
N LEU A 22 10.63 9.26 -2.68
CA LEU A 22 10.59 9.15 -1.22
C LEU A 22 9.18 8.78 -0.78
N HIS A 23 9.02 7.60 -0.19
CA HIS A 23 7.73 7.08 0.20
C HIS A 23 7.69 6.66 1.68
N ASN A 24 6.49 6.46 2.18
CA ASN A 24 6.22 6.03 3.53
C ASN A 24 5.04 5.06 3.55
N ALA A 25 5.19 3.99 4.30
CA ALA A 25 4.10 3.10 4.66
C ALA A 25 3.42 3.60 5.94
N GLY A 26 2.11 3.40 6.05
CA GLY A 26 1.37 3.73 7.27
C GLY A 26 1.86 2.86 8.44
N PHE A 27 1.81 1.55 8.24
CA PHE A 27 2.25 0.54 9.20
C PHE A 27 3.09 -0.52 8.48
N GLY A 28 4.16 -1.01 9.11
CA GLY A 28 4.92 -2.15 8.59
C GLY A 28 6.39 -2.14 9.00
N GLY A 29 7.26 -2.54 8.08
CA GLY A 29 8.72 -2.51 8.19
C GLY A 29 9.34 -1.76 7.01
N THR A 30 10.66 -1.56 7.01
CA THR A 30 11.37 -0.99 5.86
C THR A 30 11.40 -1.99 4.71
N TYR A 31 11.10 -1.51 3.50
CA TYR A 31 11.34 -2.25 2.26
C TYR A 31 11.63 -1.30 1.10
N TRP A 32 12.10 -1.85 -0.03
CA TRP A 32 12.53 -1.07 -1.19
C TRP A 32 11.97 -1.67 -2.48
N TYR A 33 11.63 -0.80 -3.43
CA TYR A 33 11.46 -1.17 -4.84
C TYR A 33 12.65 -0.67 -5.65
N ILE A 34 13.13 -1.51 -6.58
CA ILE A 34 14.19 -1.14 -7.52
C ILE A 34 13.91 -1.68 -8.92
N THR A 35 14.22 -0.90 -9.96
CA THR A 35 13.92 -1.25 -11.36
C THR A 35 14.51 -2.60 -11.79
N TYR A 36 15.74 -2.90 -11.37
CA TYR A 36 16.46 -4.12 -11.74
C TYR A 36 17.42 -4.57 -10.64
N GLU A 37 17.91 -5.81 -10.73
CA GLU A 37 18.77 -6.40 -9.71
C GLU A 37 20.11 -5.65 -9.56
N LEU A 38 20.36 -5.17 -8.34
CA LEU A 38 21.63 -4.63 -7.86
C LEU A 38 22.04 -5.42 -6.60
N LYS A 39 22.55 -6.64 -6.76
CA LYS A 39 22.87 -7.52 -5.62
C LYS A 39 23.88 -6.91 -4.65
N GLU A 40 24.78 -6.09 -5.17
CA GLU A 40 25.90 -5.49 -4.45
C GLU A 40 25.46 -4.47 -3.38
N ILE A 41 24.18 -4.04 -3.40
CA ILE A 41 23.66 -3.05 -2.44
C ILE A 41 22.72 -3.63 -1.39
N TRP A 42 22.26 -4.88 -1.53
CA TRP A 42 21.20 -5.43 -0.66
C TRP A 42 21.57 -5.37 0.82
N GLU A 43 22.77 -5.84 1.17
CA GLU A 43 23.27 -5.79 2.55
C GLU A 43 23.38 -4.34 3.05
N LYS A 44 23.84 -3.41 2.19
CA LYS A 44 23.97 -1.99 2.57
C LYS A 44 22.60 -1.37 2.87
N LEU A 45 21.57 -1.70 2.09
CA LEU A 45 20.19 -1.24 2.32
C LEU A 45 19.64 -1.81 3.63
N HIS A 46 19.81 -3.11 3.87
CA HIS A 46 19.40 -3.73 5.15
C HIS A 46 20.11 -3.09 6.35
N LEU A 47 21.42 -2.82 6.22
CA LEU A 47 22.20 -2.14 7.25
C LEU A 47 21.73 -0.70 7.49
N ALA A 48 21.32 0.04 6.46
CA ALA A 48 20.78 1.39 6.61
C ALA A 48 19.55 1.40 7.53
N SER A 49 18.64 0.44 7.35
CA SER A 49 17.47 0.26 8.24
C SER A 49 17.89 -0.20 9.65
N ALA A 50 18.77 -1.19 9.74
CA ALA A 50 19.24 -1.74 11.01
C ALA A 50 19.94 -0.71 11.90
N LYS A 51 20.74 0.21 11.33
CA LYS A 51 21.39 1.32 12.06
C LYS A 51 20.38 2.22 12.77
N GLN A 52 19.19 2.38 12.19
CA GLN A 52 18.10 3.16 12.77
C GLN A 52 17.18 2.32 13.66
N GLN A 53 17.44 1.01 13.79
CA GLN A 53 16.66 0.05 14.58
C GLN A 53 15.21 -0.03 14.10
N ILE A 54 15.00 0.02 12.79
CA ILE A 54 13.70 -0.21 12.16
C ILE A 54 13.73 -1.62 11.57
N PRO A 55 12.70 -2.46 11.82
CA PRO A 55 12.66 -3.80 11.25
C PRO A 55 12.40 -3.75 9.74
N LEU A 56 12.87 -4.77 9.03
CA LEU A 56 12.49 -5.00 7.64
C LEU A 56 11.03 -5.48 7.55
N SER A 57 10.37 -5.21 6.42
CA SER A 57 9.07 -5.80 6.10
C SER A 57 9.27 -7.22 5.58
N LEU A 58 9.00 -8.24 6.41
CA LEU A 58 9.25 -9.66 6.09
C LEU A 58 7.98 -10.53 6.09
N GLY A 59 6.80 -9.91 6.09
CA GLY A 59 5.52 -10.58 5.89
C GLY A 59 5.15 -10.64 4.41
N GLU A 60 3.97 -10.13 4.07
CA GLU A 60 3.42 -10.18 2.73
C GLU A 60 3.96 -9.05 1.84
N PRO A 61 4.13 -9.28 0.52
CA PRO A 61 4.31 -8.18 -0.42
C PRO A 61 3.06 -7.30 -0.48
N GLU A 62 3.23 -6.03 -0.86
CA GLU A 62 2.12 -5.07 -0.96
C GLU A 62 1.08 -5.48 -2.02
N ALA A 63 1.52 -6.16 -3.09
CA ALA A 63 0.63 -6.74 -4.10
C ALA A 63 1.03 -8.19 -4.47
N PRO A 64 0.05 -9.05 -4.81
CA PRO A 64 0.28 -10.46 -5.17
C PRO A 64 1.26 -10.74 -6.31
N TYR A 65 1.39 -9.81 -7.25
CA TYR A 65 2.21 -9.95 -8.46
C TYR A 65 3.63 -9.41 -8.29
N MET A 66 3.99 -8.91 -7.11
CA MET A 66 5.32 -8.37 -6.86
C MET A 66 6.40 -9.47 -6.92
N ILE A 67 7.49 -9.14 -7.60
CA ILE A 67 8.67 -10.01 -7.70
C ILE A 67 9.66 -9.59 -6.62
N GLN A 68 9.99 -10.51 -5.73
CA GLN A 68 10.99 -10.28 -4.69
C GLN A 68 12.39 -10.65 -5.17
N PHE A 69 13.32 -9.68 -5.15
CA PHE A 69 14.73 -9.93 -5.46
C PHE A 69 15.49 -10.45 -4.24
N ALA A 70 15.20 -9.90 -3.06
CA ALA A 70 15.78 -10.29 -1.77
C ALA A 70 14.79 -9.96 -0.64
N PRO A 71 15.01 -10.41 0.61
CA PRO A 71 14.19 -10.01 1.77
C PRO A 71 13.95 -8.50 1.79
N ALA A 72 12.67 -8.07 1.79
CA ALA A 72 12.25 -6.67 1.74
C ALA A 72 12.77 -5.83 0.54
N ILE A 73 13.26 -6.45 -0.53
CA ILE A 73 13.71 -5.76 -1.75
C ILE A 73 12.97 -6.36 -2.94
N PHE A 74 12.17 -5.54 -3.59
CA PHE A 74 11.25 -5.93 -4.65
C PHE A 74 11.62 -5.26 -5.97
N LYS A 75 11.26 -5.92 -7.07
CA LYS A 75 11.28 -5.31 -8.38
C LYS A 75 10.21 -4.23 -8.45
N MET A 76 10.52 -3.11 -9.09
CA MET A 76 9.53 -2.09 -9.42
C MET A 76 8.40 -2.68 -10.28
N THR A 77 7.16 -2.39 -9.91
CA THR A 77 5.95 -2.83 -10.63
C THR A 77 5.25 -1.66 -11.31
N GLY A 78 4.59 -1.92 -12.43
CA GLY A 78 3.80 -0.93 -13.16
C GLY A 78 2.35 -1.38 -13.37
N SER A 79 1.58 -0.54 -14.06
CA SER A 79 0.18 -0.85 -14.39
C SER A 79 0.01 -2.11 -15.23
N GLN A 80 1.04 -2.49 -16.00
CA GLN A 80 1.04 -3.74 -16.77
C GLN A 80 1.01 -4.97 -15.85
N ASP A 81 1.79 -4.99 -14.77
CA ASP A 81 1.82 -6.12 -13.84
C ASP A 81 0.46 -6.31 -13.14
N ALA A 82 -0.21 -5.20 -12.81
CA ALA A 82 -1.56 -5.21 -12.27
C ALA A 82 -2.59 -5.72 -13.29
N TYR A 83 -2.49 -5.27 -14.55
CA TYR A 83 -3.34 -5.74 -15.64
C TYR A 83 -3.18 -7.25 -15.86
N ASP A 84 -1.94 -7.75 -15.96
CA ASP A 84 -1.65 -9.17 -16.18
C ASP A 84 -2.14 -10.04 -15.01
N TYR A 85 -2.12 -9.51 -13.78
CA TYR A 85 -2.72 -10.16 -12.62
C TYR A 85 -4.24 -10.25 -12.75
N ASP A 86 -4.91 -9.13 -13.05
CA ASP A 86 -6.37 -9.10 -13.17
C ASP A 86 -6.85 -9.93 -14.37
N GLU A 87 -6.16 -9.91 -15.50
CA GLU A 87 -6.47 -10.75 -16.67
C GLU A 87 -6.46 -12.24 -16.32
N LYS A 88 -5.57 -12.63 -15.41
CA LYS A 88 -5.43 -14.02 -14.98
C LYS A 88 -6.43 -14.42 -13.90
N TYR A 89 -6.78 -13.52 -12.98
CA TYR A 89 -7.49 -13.87 -11.75
C TYR A 89 -8.89 -13.25 -11.62
N ALA A 90 -9.17 -12.12 -12.25
CA ALA A 90 -10.49 -11.50 -12.18
C ALA A 90 -11.57 -12.31 -12.93
N ASP A 91 -12.83 -12.09 -12.56
CA ASP A 91 -13.97 -12.57 -13.37
C ASP A 91 -14.30 -11.58 -14.50
N GLU A 92 -14.05 -10.30 -14.25
CA GLU A 92 -14.31 -9.19 -15.15
C GLU A 92 -13.11 -8.91 -16.08
N PRO A 93 -13.32 -8.29 -17.26
CA PRO A 93 -12.21 -7.88 -18.11
C PRO A 93 -11.28 -6.88 -17.40
N ALA A 94 -9.97 -7.13 -17.45
CA ALA A 94 -8.96 -6.38 -16.69
C ALA A 94 -9.01 -4.87 -16.98
N GLU A 95 -9.29 -4.47 -18.22
CA GLU A 95 -9.41 -3.07 -18.62
C GLU A 95 -10.53 -2.31 -17.88
N THR A 96 -11.53 -3.02 -17.36
CA THR A 96 -12.64 -2.43 -16.59
C THR A 96 -12.29 -2.20 -15.11
N LEU A 97 -11.22 -2.84 -14.64
CA LEU A 97 -10.71 -2.77 -13.28
C LEU A 97 -9.58 -1.74 -13.13
N MET A 98 -9.00 -1.29 -14.25
CA MET A 98 -8.01 -0.22 -14.28
C MET A 98 -8.62 1.12 -13.90
N VAL A 99 -8.24 1.63 -12.72
CA VAL A 99 -8.76 2.90 -12.16
C VAL A 99 -7.76 4.05 -12.15
N ALA A 100 -6.50 3.76 -12.48
CA ALA A 100 -5.42 4.75 -12.54
C ALA A 100 -4.43 4.40 -13.66
N GLY A 101 -3.60 5.39 -14.02
CA GLY A 101 -2.43 5.16 -14.88
C GLY A 101 -1.25 4.56 -14.12
N THR A 102 -0.11 4.46 -14.80
CA THR A 102 1.14 3.96 -14.21
C THR A 102 1.92 5.03 -13.44
N SER A 103 3.01 4.62 -12.80
CA SER A 103 3.90 5.46 -11.99
C SER A 103 4.95 6.21 -12.82
N SER A 104 5.63 7.19 -12.20
CA SER A 104 6.73 7.92 -12.85
C SER A 104 7.95 7.01 -13.10
N ASP A 105 8.22 6.06 -12.22
CA ASP A 105 9.29 5.07 -12.37
C ASP A 105 9.06 4.16 -13.59
N ASP A 106 7.83 3.69 -13.82
CA ASP A 106 7.48 2.91 -15.01
C ASP A 106 7.58 3.77 -16.28
N TYR A 107 7.17 5.05 -16.22
CA TYR A 107 7.35 5.98 -17.33
C TYR A 107 8.84 6.22 -17.68
N ALA A 108 9.71 6.34 -16.67
CA ALA A 108 11.13 6.59 -16.85
C ALA A 108 11.91 5.36 -17.40
N LYS A 109 11.33 4.15 -17.28
CA LYS A 109 11.94 2.89 -17.72
C LYS A 109 12.40 2.89 -19.19
N LYS A 110 11.71 3.62 -20.06
CA LYS A 110 12.08 3.76 -21.49
C LYS A 110 13.47 4.38 -21.72
N TYR A 111 14.05 5.03 -20.72
CA TYR A 111 15.40 5.59 -20.75
C TYR A 111 16.44 4.74 -20.02
N GLY A 112 16.07 3.57 -19.49
CA GLY A 112 16.97 2.74 -18.69
C GLY A 112 17.25 3.30 -17.29
N THR A 113 16.47 4.29 -16.84
CA THR A 113 16.58 4.91 -15.53
C THR A 113 16.51 3.88 -14.41
N CYS A 114 17.49 3.88 -13.51
CA CYS A 114 17.39 3.16 -12.25
C CYS A 114 16.46 3.95 -11.32
N CYS A 115 15.33 3.36 -10.96
CA CYS A 115 14.41 3.95 -10.00
C CYS A 115 14.53 3.22 -8.67
N LEU A 116 14.61 3.99 -7.58
CA LEU A 116 14.47 3.50 -6.21
C LEU A 116 13.18 4.06 -5.62
N VAL A 117 12.46 3.23 -4.87
CA VAL A 117 11.47 3.68 -3.89
C VAL A 117 11.85 3.07 -2.56
N THR A 118 11.80 3.86 -1.49
CA THR A 118 12.06 3.38 -0.13
C THR A 118 10.82 3.60 0.68
N GLU A 119 10.22 2.50 1.12
CA GLU A 119 9.00 2.48 1.89
C GLU A 119 9.33 2.32 3.37
N LEU A 120 8.87 3.29 4.16
CA LEU A 120 9.23 3.37 5.57
C LEU A 120 8.00 3.56 6.45
N PRO A 121 7.85 2.75 7.51
CA PRO A 121 6.65 2.76 8.33
C PRO A 121 6.61 3.96 9.28
N TYR A 122 5.45 4.62 9.40
CA TYR A 122 5.20 5.53 10.52
C TYR A 122 4.99 4.77 11.84
N PHE A 123 4.38 3.59 11.77
CA PHE A 123 4.16 2.69 12.89
C PHE A 123 4.70 1.30 12.60
N TYR A 124 5.33 0.66 13.58
CA TYR A 124 5.79 -0.72 13.42
C TYR A 124 5.50 -1.56 14.65
N SER A 125 5.46 -2.88 14.45
CA SER A 125 5.49 -3.88 15.51
C SER A 125 6.66 -4.84 15.26
N PRO A 126 7.36 -5.35 16.29
CA PRO A 126 8.42 -6.35 16.11
C PRO A 126 7.97 -7.61 15.36
N LYS A 127 6.66 -7.92 15.40
CA LYS A 127 6.06 -9.04 14.65
C LYS A 127 6.32 -8.97 13.15
N ILE A 128 6.51 -7.78 12.57
CA ILE A 128 6.69 -7.60 11.11
C ILE A 128 7.95 -8.27 10.54
N ALA A 129 8.93 -8.56 11.39
CA ALA A 129 10.15 -9.28 11.03
C ALA A 129 10.23 -10.69 11.64
N SER A 130 9.18 -11.14 12.33
CA SER A 130 9.19 -12.40 13.07
C SER A 130 9.03 -13.60 12.15
N ALA A 131 10.00 -14.52 12.23
CA ALA A 131 10.00 -15.80 11.52
C ALA A 131 9.37 -16.95 12.32
N LYS A 132 8.77 -16.64 13.49
CA LYS A 132 8.08 -17.64 14.32
C LYS A 132 6.97 -18.32 13.50
N ARG A 133 6.84 -19.63 13.61
CA ARG A 133 5.81 -20.41 12.92
C ARG A 133 4.51 -20.45 13.73
N MET A 134 3.37 -20.30 13.05
CA MET A 134 2.07 -20.06 13.69
C MET A 134 1.16 -21.30 13.81
N GLY A 135 1.59 -22.47 13.32
CA GLY A 135 0.82 -23.72 13.42
C GLY A 135 -0.37 -23.83 12.46
N PHE A 136 -0.52 -22.91 11.51
CA PHE A 136 -1.53 -22.93 10.45
C PHE A 136 -0.93 -22.46 9.12
N ALA A 137 -1.60 -22.80 8.01
CA ALA A 137 -1.09 -22.51 6.67
C ALA A 137 -1.19 -21.02 6.31
N ARG A 138 -0.22 -20.48 5.55
CA ARG A 138 -0.22 -19.07 5.12
C ARG A 138 -1.51 -18.66 4.39
N LYS A 139 -2.06 -19.54 3.55
CA LYS A 139 -3.35 -19.32 2.87
C LYS A 139 -4.50 -19.04 3.83
N GLU A 140 -4.49 -19.61 5.03
CA GLU A 140 -5.54 -19.38 6.02
C GLU A 140 -5.48 -17.95 6.55
N ALA A 141 -4.27 -17.42 6.79
CA ALA A 141 -4.07 -16.01 7.14
C ALA A 141 -4.58 -15.09 6.02
N MET A 142 -4.18 -15.38 4.78
CA MET A 142 -4.54 -14.56 3.61
C MET A 142 -6.05 -14.54 3.36
N ARG A 143 -6.74 -15.68 3.49
CA ARG A 143 -8.20 -15.75 3.38
C ARG A 143 -8.89 -14.94 4.49
N GLN A 144 -8.45 -15.09 5.74
CA GLN A 144 -8.97 -14.27 6.85
C GLN A 144 -8.76 -12.77 6.60
N GLY A 145 -7.58 -12.36 6.12
CA GLY A 145 -7.30 -10.97 5.75
C GLY A 145 -8.22 -10.45 4.65
N ALA A 146 -8.45 -11.25 3.60
CA ALA A 146 -9.37 -10.92 2.51
C ALA A 146 -10.82 -10.77 3.03
N GLU A 147 -11.27 -11.65 3.92
CA GLU A 147 -12.59 -11.57 4.56
C GLU A 147 -12.74 -10.33 5.44
N ILE A 148 -11.73 -9.98 6.24
CA ILE A 148 -11.70 -8.75 7.06
C ILE A 148 -11.85 -7.53 6.14
N LYS A 149 -11.08 -7.47 5.05
CA LYS A 149 -11.12 -6.36 4.09
C LYS A 149 -12.50 -6.24 3.44
N LEU A 150 -13.09 -7.34 2.98
CA LEU A 150 -14.42 -7.36 2.38
C LEU A 150 -15.51 -6.92 3.36
N ALA A 151 -15.47 -7.44 4.60
CA ALA A 151 -16.44 -7.09 5.63
C ALA A 151 -16.41 -5.60 5.99
N ASN A 152 -15.20 -5.01 6.08
CA ASN A 152 -15.05 -3.57 6.31
C ASN A 152 -15.67 -2.76 5.16
N TRP A 153 -15.38 -3.10 3.90
CA TRP A 153 -15.93 -2.38 2.76
C TRP A 153 -17.45 -2.52 2.61
N ARG A 154 -18.04 -3.64 3.01
CA ARG A 154 -19.51 -3.78 3.07
C ARG A 154 -20.12 -2.85 4.11
N LYS A 155 -19.55 -2.83 5.32
CA LYS A 155 -20.02 -1.93 6.40
C LYS A 155 -19.84 -0.45 6.04
N ILE A 156 -18.73 -0.10 5.37
CA ILE A 156 -18.51 1.26 4.86
C ILE A 156 -19.54 1.62 3.79
N GLU A 157 -19.88 0.70 2.87
CA GLU A 157 -20.92 0.95 1.86
C GLU A 157 -22.29 1.19 2.48
N ASP A 158 -22.70 0.37 3.46
CA ASP A 158 -23.99 0.53 4.15
C ASP A 158 -24.13 1.93 4.75
N LEU A 159 -23.05 2.44 5.35
CA LEU A 159 -23.00 3.77 5.94
C LEU A 159 -22.90 4.88 4.89
N TYR A 160 -22.12 4.65 3.83
CA TYR A 160 -22.01 5.57 2.71
C TYR A 160 -23.35 5.76 1.99
N ALA A 161 -24.17 4.70 1.91
CA ALA A 161 -25.51 4.75 1.33
C ALA A 161 -26.44 5.75 2.04
N LEU A 162 -26.19 6.07 3.34
CA LEU A 162 -27.00 7.01 4.12
C LEU A 162 -26.93 8.46 3.60
N TYR A 163 -25.84 8.83 2.92
CA TYR A 163 -25.65 10.18 2.38
C TYR A 163 -25.30 10.18 0.89
N LYS A 164 -25.28 9.01 0.23
CA LYS A 164 -24.88 8.88 -1.19
C LYS A 164 -25.70 9.77 -2.13
N THR A 165 -26.98 10.00 -1.83
CA THR A 165 -27.85 10.88 -2.62
C THR A 165 -27.54 12.36 -2.45
N ASP A 166 -26.84 12.73 -1.39
CA ASP A 166 -26.46 14.10 -1.07
C ASP A 166 -25.10 14.48 -1.69
N VAL A 167 -24.34 13.49 -2.16
CA VAL A 167 -22.96 13.64 -2.64
C VAL A 167 -22.87 14.64 -3.78
N SER A 168 -22.13 15.71 -3.53
CA SER A 168 -21.75 16.71 -4.51
C SER A 168 -20.64 16.21 -5.45
N SER A 169 -20.61 16.73 -6.67
CA SER A 169 -19.67 16.28 -7.71
C SER A 169 -18.21 16.61 -7.39
N ASP A 170 -17.97 17.58 -6.51
CA ASP A 170 -16.65 18.02 -6.06
C ASP A 170 -16.17 17.32 -4.78
N ASN A 171 -16.88 16.31 -4.27
CA ASN A 171 -16.46 15.53 -3.11
C ASN A 171 -15.40 14.47 -3.47
N PRO A 172 -14.12 14.68 -3.16
CA PRO A 172 -13.06 13.75 -3.56
C PRO A 172 -13.10 12.44 -2.75
N PHE A 173 -13.60 12.48 -1.51
CA PHE A 173 -13.70 11.30 -0.64
C PHE A 173 -14.75 10.34 -1.16
N ALA A 174 -15.93 10.85 -1.53
CA ALA A 174 -16.99 10.05 -2.13
C ALA A 174 -16.57 9.43 -3.47
N LYS A 175 -15.78 10.15 -4.27
CA LYS A 175 -15.19 9.60 -5.51
C LYS A 175 -14.31 8.37 -5.21
N MET A 176 -13.44 8.45 -4.22
CA MET A 176 -12.59 7.33 -3.80
C MET A 176 -13.42 6.18 -3.21
N LEU A 177 -14.41 6.47 -2.36
CA LEU A 177 -15.32 5.45 -1.80
C LEU A 177 -16.05 4.67 -2.90
N ASN A 178 -16.65 5.38 -3.87
CA ASN A 178 -17.33 4.75 -5.00
C ASN A 178 -16.40 3.80 -5.77
N MET A 179 -15.16 4.23 -6.00
CA MET A 179 -14.14 3.42 -6.69
C MET A 179 -13.81 2.16 -5.90
N MET A 180 -13.49 2.27 -4.61
CA MET A 180 -13.12 1.14 -3.77
C MET A 180 -14.28 0.16 -3.55
N ILE A 181 -15.49 0.67 -3.35
CA ILE A 181 -16.71 -0.14 -3.22
C ILE A 181 -16.98 -0.93 -4.50
N LYS A 182 -16.83 -0.29 -5.67
CA LYS A 182 -17.01 -0.96 -6.97
C LYS A 182 -16.03 -2.12 -7.17
N LEU A 183 -14.78 -1.97 -6.74
CA LEU A 183 -13.72 -2.96 -6.98
C LEU A 183 -13.70 -4.11 -5.96
N ARG A 184 -14.26 -3.94 -4.76
CA ARG A 184 -14.00 -4.86 -3.63
C ARG A 184 -14.30 -6.33 -3.93
N ASP A 185 -15.39 -6.63 -4.62
CA ASP A 185 -15.84 -8.01 -4.81
C ASP A 185 -14.95 -8.71 -5.84
N SER A 186 -14.55 -7.99 -6.90
CA SER A 186 -13.58 -8.48 -7.87
C SER A 186 -12.22 -8.71 -7.20
N SER A 187 -11.70 -7.72 -6.47
CA SER A 187 -10.44 -7.85 -5.71
C SER A 187 -10.45 -9.01 -4.71
N TYR A 188 -11.56 -9.23 -4.00
CA TYR A 188 -11.71 -10.36 -3.08
C TYR A 188 -11.63 -11.70 -3.82
N LYS A 189 -12.38 -11.86 -4.91
CA LYS A 189 -12.38 -13.11 -5.68
C LYS A 189 -11.04 -13.38 -6.37
N SER A 190 -10.42 -12.36 -6.96
CA SER A 190 -9.08 -12.47 -7.57
C SER A 190 -8.07 -12.93 -6.53
N MET A 191 -8.11 -12.35 -5.32
CA MET A 191 -7.25 -12.76 -4.21
C MET A 191 -7.47 -14.24 -3.82
N LEU A 192 -8.72 -14.70 -3.71
CA LEU A 192 -9.01 -16.11 -3.40
C LEU A 192 -8.47 -17.05 -4.47
N LYS A 193 -8.72 -16.76 -5.76
CA LYS A 193 -8.18 -17.56 -6.86
C LYS A 193 -6.65 -17.56 -6.87
N PHE A 194 -6.03 -16.42 -6.59
CA PHE A 194 -4.58 -16.31 -6.46
C PHE A 194 -4.06 -17.23 -5.34
N ILE A 195 -4.67 -17.17 -4.16
CA ILE A 195 -4.32 -18.01 -3.01
C ILE A 195 -4.42 -19.50 -3.38
N GLU A 196 -5.51 -19.94 -4.03
CA GLU A 196 -5.66 -21.35 -4.43
C GLU A 196 -4.67 -21.79 -5.52
N SER A 197 -4.22 -20.86 -6.36
CA SER A 197 -3.35 -21.19 -7.51
C SER A 197 -1.91 -21.52 -7.14
N LYS A 198 -1.53 -21.33 -5.87
CA LYS A 198 -0.14 -21.31 -5.39
C LYS A 198 0.07 -22.35 -4.28
N PRO A 199 0.70 -23.50 -4.59
CA PRO A 199 0.98 -24.53 -3.59
C PRO A 199 1.79 -24.04 -2.39
N GLU A 200 2.67 -23.06 -2.59
CA GLU A 200 3.52 -22.48 -1.54
C GLU A 200 2.73 -21.85 -0.37
N PHE A 201 1.47 -21.44 -0.58
CA PHE A 201 0.65 -20.91 0.51
C PHE A 201 0.08 -22.00 1.43
N ASN A 202 0.31 -23.28 1.12
CA ASN A 202 0.06 -24.38 2.06
C ASN A 202 1.16 -24.51 3.13
N ASP A 203 2.31 -23.88 2.92
CA ASP A 203 3.39 -23.88 3.90
C ASP A 203 2.95 -23.18 5.19
N GLU A 204 3.61 -23.54 6.29
CA GLU A 204 3.30 -23.00 7.61
C GLU A 204 3.57 -21.49 7.68
N CYS A 205 2.56 -20.74 8.09
CA CYS A 205 2.58 -19.29 8.16
C CYS A 205 3.61 -18.78 9.19
N LYS A 206 4.41 -17.79 8.78
CA LYS A 206 5.22 -17.00 9.73
C LYS A 206 4.35 -16.00 10.48
N GLU A 207 4.79 -15.62 11.67
CA GLU A 207 4.13 -14.57 12.46
C GLU A 207 4.10 -13.24 11.71
N SER A 208 5.12 -12.88 10.92
CA SER A 208 5.09 -11.69 10.08
C SER A 208 4.00 -11.72 9.00
N GLU A 209 3.80 -12.88 8.35
CA GLU A 209 2.77 -13.07 7.33
C GLU A 209 1.36 -13.06 7.95
N ALA A 210 1.18 -13.73 9.09
CA ALA A 210 -0.09 -13.70 9.81
C ALA A 210 -0.42 -12.29 10.30
N PHE A 211 0.58 -11.58 10.82
CA PHE A 211 0.46 -10.20 11.30
C PHE A 211 0.07 -9.24 10.18
N ASP A 212 0.71 -9.33 9.01
CA ASP A 212 0.37 -8.51 7.84
C ASP A 212 -1.06 -8.77 7.35
N ASN A 213 -1.41 -10.05 7.15
CA ASN A 213 -2.71 -10.41 6.60
C ASN A 213 -3.87 -10.07 7.55
N ILE A 214 -3.69 -10.23 8.86
CA ILE A 214 -4.81 -10.18 9.82
C ILE A 214 -4.81 -8.88 10.61
N GLU A 215 -3.73 -8.58 11.34
CA GLU A 215 -3.68 -7.45 12.29
C GLU A 215 -3.48 -6.12 11.55
N ILE A 216 -2.48 -6.02 10.67
CA ILE A 216 -2.21 -4.81 9.89
C ILE A 216 -3.35 -4.48 8.91
N THR A 217 -4.01 -5.48 8.35
CA THR A 217 -5.22 -5.28 7.52
C THR A 217 -6.30 -4.48 8.24
N LYS A 218 -6.49 -4.68 9.55
CA LYS A 218 -7.45 -3.90 10.34
C LYS A 218 -7.06 -2.43 10.42
N PHE A 219 -5.77 -2.13 10.59
CA PHE A 219 -5.26 -0.76 10.56
C PHE A 219 -5.53 -0.10 9.20
N TYR A 220 -5.16 -0.74 8.10
CA TYR A 220 -5.37 -0.16 6.76
C TYR A 220 -6.85 -0.03 6.38
N ALA A 221 -7.73 -0.86 6.94
CA ALA A 221 -9.18 -0.69 6.77
C ALA A 221 -9.66 0.67 7.32
N LEU A 222 -9.04 1.21 8.38
CA LEU A 222 -9.38 2.51 8.95
C LEU A 222 -9.21 3.68 7.96
N LEU A 223 -8.38 3.53 6.92
CA LEU A 223 -8.27 4.55 5.87
C LEU A 223 -9.59 4.68 5.10
N GLY A 224 -10.25 3.55 4.78
CA GLY A 224 -11.57 3.54 4.14
C GLY A 224 -12.65 4.15 5.05
N TRP A 225 -12.58 3.88 6.35
CA TRP A 225 -13.45 4.51 7.35
C TRP A 225 -13.26 6.02 7.42
N GLY A 226 -12.00 6.49 7.42
CA GLY A 226 -11.68 7.91 7.37
C GLY A 226 -12.27 8.58 6.12
N LEU A 227 -12.18 7.94 4.95
CA LEU A 227 -12.84 8.45 3.74
C LEU A 227 -14.35 8.58 3.92
N ALA A 228 -15.00 7.61 4.57
CA ALA A 228 -16.45 7.64 4.83
C ALA A 228 -16.86 8.81 5.73
N VAL A 229 -16.10 9.05 6.82
CA VAL A 229 -16.31 10.20 7.72
C VAL A 229 -16.11 11.51 6.98
N ARG A 230 -14.93 11.69 6.34
CA ARG A 230 -14.58 12.93 5.63
C ARG A 230 -15.54 13.22 4.47
N GLY A 231 -16.04 12.18 3.80
CA GLY A 231 -17.04 12.31 2.75
C GLY A 231 -18.37 12.85 3.27
N ALA A 232 -18.84 12.38 4.42
CA ALA A 232 -20.06 12.87 5.05
C ALA A 232 -19.89 14.30 5.61
N GLU A 233 -18.74 14.60 6.23
CA GLU A 233 -18.40 15.95 6.71
C GLU A 233 -18.39 16.96 5.57
N HIS A 234 -17.79 16.59 4.43
CA HIS A 234 -17.74 17.44 3.25
C HIS A 234 -19.13 17.85 2.74
N GLU A 235 -20.11 16.94 2.77
CA GLU A 235 -21.49 17.28 2.41
C GLU A 235 -22.19 18.07 3.51
N ARG A 236 -22.00 17.70 4.78
CA ARG A 236 -22.57 18.40 5.93
C ARG A 236 -22.20 19.88 5.90
N ASP A 237 -20.92 20.19 5.70
CA ASP A 237 -20.37 21.56 5.79
C ASP A 237 -20.93 22.49 4.70
N LYS A 238 -21.58 21.93 3.66
CA LYS A 238 -22.27 22.68 2.58
C LYS A 238 -23.76 22.89 2.84
N ARG A 239 -24.33 22.29 3.88
CA ARG A 239 -25.77 22.32 4.17
C ARG A 239 -26.07 23.15 5.41
N GLN A 240 -27.33 23.52 5.57
CA GLN A 240 -27.83 24.27 6.71
C GLN A 240 -29.15 23.68 7.22
N GLY A 241 -29.62 24.14 8.38
CA GLY A 241 -30.92 23.75 8.92
C GLY A 241 -31.07 22.24 9.14
N SER A 242 -32.21 21.69 8.71
CA SER A 242 -32.54 20.27 8.90
C SER A 242 -31.63 19.31 8.13
N GLU A 243 -31.13 19.71 6.96
CA GLU A 243 -30.19 18.90 6.17
C GLU A 243 -28.85 18.75 6.87
N TYR A 244 -28.31 19.87 7.41
CA TYR A 244 -27.11 19.85 8.24
C TYR A 244 -27.28 18.91 9.43
N GLN A 245 -28.39 19.03 10.17
CA GLN A 245 -28.65 18.19 11.35
C GLN A 245 -28.77 16.70 11.00
N ARG A 246 -29.34 16.36 9.84
CA ARG A 246 -29.38 14.97 9.35
C ARG A 246 -27.98 14.46 9.03
N LEU A 247 -27.19 15.21 8.26
CA LEU A 247 -25.84 14.81 7.87
C LEU A 247 -24.89 14.73 9.07
N GLU A 248 -25.03 15.63 10.04
CA GLU A 248 -24.28 15.59 11.30
C GLU A 248 -24.53 14.29 12.08
N LYS A 249 -25.78 13.81 12.14
CA LYS A 249 -26.09 12.50 12.74
C LYS A 249 -25.42 11.36 11.98
N ILE A 250 -25.35 11.44 10.66
CA ILE A 250 -24.67 10.44 9.82
C ILE A 250 -23.16 10.49 10.10
N VAL A 251 -22.53 11.66 10.14
CA VAL A 251 -21.12 11.82 10.51
C VAL A 251 -20.84 11.16 11.86
N GLN A 252 -21.63 11.47 12.89
CA GLN A 252 -21.47 10.89 14.23
C GLN A 252 -21.64 9.37 14.23
N GLN A 253 -22.57 8.84 13.43
CA GLN A 253 -22.77 7.39 13.29
C GLN A 253 -21.55 6.70 12.66
N ILE A 254 -21.00 7.27 11.59
CA ILE A 254 -19.82 6.73 10.90
C ILE A 254 -18.59 6.84 11.80
N ASP A 255 -18.38 7.99 12.43
CA ASP A 255 -17.27 8.24 13.34
C ASP A 255 -17.29 7.29 14.55
N ALA A 256 -18.45 7.09 15.18
CA ALA A 256 -18.59 6.12 16.26
C ALA A 256 -18.28 4.69 15.79
N ALA A 257 -18.71 4.31 14.58
CA ALA A 257 -18.40 3.00 14.01
C ALA A 257 -16.90 2.83 13.70
N MET A 258 -16.26 3.88 13.16
CA MET A 258 -14.81 3.92 12.94
C MET A 258 -14.05 3.84 14.25
N LYS A 259 -14.49 4.56 15.29
CA LYS A 259 -13.85 4.57 16.60
C LYS A 259 -13.80 3.19 17.24
N VAL A 260 -14.88 2.41 17.14
CA VAL A 260 -14.88 1.01 17.62
C VAL A 260 -13.80 0.18 16.91
N MET A 261 -13.63 0.35 15.60
CA MET A 261 -12.59 -0.37 14.84
C MET A 261 -11.19 0.12 15.21
N ALA A 262 -11.02 1.43 15.43
CA ALA A 262 -9.74 2.02 15.82
C ALA A 262 -9.32 1.58 17.22
N ASP A 263 -10.26 1.59 18.18
CA ASP A 263 -10.02 1.13 19.55
C ASP A 263 -9.63 -0.38 19.56
N ASP A 264 -10.20 -1.23 18.68
CA ASP A 264 -9.77 -2.64 18.50
C ASP A 264 -8.33 -2.75 17.97
N VAL A 265 -7.95 -1.93 16.99
CA VAL A 265 -6.58 -1.90 16.45
C VAL A 265 -5.58 -1.47 17.53
N GLU A 266 -5.89 -0.40 18.27
CA GLU A 266 -5.02 0.09 19.34
C GLU A 266 -4.88 -0.91 20.49
N ALA A 267 -5.94 -1.64 20.82
CA ALA A 267 -5.91 -2.66 21.87
C ALA A 267 -5.20 -3.95 21.44
N SER A 268 -5.28 -4.32 20.15
CA SER A 268 -4.76 -5.60 19.64
C SER A 268 -3.31 -5.55 19.18
N ILE A 269 -2.80 -4.39 18.77
CA ILE A 269 -1.47 -4.26 18.19
C ILE A 269 -0.53 -3.55 19.16
N ALA A 270 0.51 -4.26 19.60
CA ALA A 270 1.66 -3.63 20.25
C ALA A 270 2.54 -2.97 19.18
N TYR A 271 2.43 -1.65 19.04
CA TYR A 271 3.17 -0.86 18.05
C TYR A 271 4.02 0.25 18.65
N SER A 272 4.92 0.80 17.83
CA SER A 272 5.77 1.94 18.16
C SER A 272 5.74 2.96 17.03
N VAL A 273 5.80 4.24 17.39
CA VAL A 273 5.89 5.36 16.45
C VAL A 273 7.35 5.55 16.03
N VAL A 274 7.60 5.68 14.73
CA VAL A 274 8.95 5.93 14.22
C VAL A 274 9.24 7.43 14.16
N PRO A 275 10.31 7.91 14.83
CA PRO A 275 10.74 9.29 14.67
C PRO A 275 11.08 9.61 13.20
N ILE A 276 10.54 10.71 12.66
CA ILE A 276 10.76 11.14 11.27
C ILE A 276 12.25 11.22 10.90
N LYS A 277 13.11 11.65 11.84
CA LYS A 277 14.56 11.70 11.63
C LYS A 277 15.15 10.33 11.24
N LYS A 278 14.65 9.25 11.83
CA LYS A 278 15.08 7.89 11.47
C LYS A 278 14.67 7.56 10.04
N LEU A 279 13.43 7.89 9.66
CA LEU A 279 12.92 7.64 8.32
C LEU A 279 13.76 8.37 7.26
N VAL A 280 13.98 9.67 7.46
CA VAL A 280 14.81 10.50 6.56
C VAL A 280 16.25 9.99 6.47
N SER A 281 16.80 9.48 7.58
CA SER A 281 18.16 8.91 7.58
C SER A 281 18.27 7.67 6.71
N ILE A 282 17.29 6.75 6.79
CA ILE A 282 17.25 5.53 5.95
C ILE A 282 17.08 5.91 4.49
N GLN A 283 16.16 6.84 4.18
CA GLN A 283 15.93 7.32 2.82
C GLN A 283 17.21 7.92 2.22
N LEU A 284 17.84 8.87 2.91
CA LEU A 284 19.06 9.51 2.44
C LEU A 284 20.19 8.49 2.20
N GLU A 285 20.42 7.58 3.15
CA GLU A 285 21.44 6.54 3.02
C GLU A 285 21.14 5.59 1.84
N SER A 286 19.89 5.19 1.66
CA SER A 286 19.45 4.31 0.56
C SER A 286 19.70 4.96 -0.81
N GLY A 287 19.33 6.24 -0.96
CA GLY A 287 19.57 7.00 -2.18
C GLY A 287 21.07 7.13 -2.50
N MET A 288 21.89 7.42 -1.49
CA MET A 288 23.35 7.51 -1.65
C MET A 288 23.99 6.18 -2.02
N ILE A 289 23.52 5.07 -1.45
CA ILE A 289 23.99 3.71 -1.78
C ILE A 289 23.76 3.40 -3.25
N VAL A 290 22.55 3.66 -3.77
CA VAL A 290 22.24 3.41 -5.18
C VAL A 290 23.02 4.33 -6.10
N ALA A 291 23.08 5.63 -5.79
CA ALA A 291 23.83 6.60 -6.59
C ALA A 291 25.33 6.23 -6.68
N ASP A 292 25.94 5.80 -5.58
CA ASP A 292 27.33 5.35 -5.55
C ASP A 292 27.53 4.08 -6.40
N GLN A 293 26.62 3.11 -6.31
CA GLN A 293 26.69 1.88 -7.09
C GLN A 293 26.60 2.14 -8.60
N LEU A 294 25.72 3.04 -9.03
CA LEU A 294 25.58 3.42 -10.44
C LEU A 294 26.85 4.12 -10.93
N ARG A 295 27.40 5.05 -10.14
CA ARG A 295 28.69 5.70 -10.43
C ARG A 295 29.82 4.67 -10.63
N GLN A 296 29.90 3.66 -9.77
CA GLN A 296 30.92 2.61 -9.86
C GLN A 296 30.73 1.69 -11.07
N ARG A 297 29.50 1.40 -11.50
CA ARG A 297 29.23 0.63 -12.73
C ARG A 297 29.70 1.41 -13.96
N ARG A 298 29.33 2.68 -14.05
CA ARG A 298 29.78 3.55 -15.15
C ARG A 298 31.30 3.65 -15.27
N GLN A 299 32.02 3.65 -14.15
CA GLN A 299 33.49 3.67 -14.16
C GLN A 299 34.13 2.35 -14.62
N ARG A 300 33.40 1.22 -14.60
CA ARG A 300 33.88 -0.09 -15.06
C ARG A 300 33.60 -0.34 -16.55
N ASP A 301 32.60 0.34 -17.09
CA ASP A 301 32.19 0.22 -18.50
C ASP A 301 32.93 1.21 -19.43
N VAL A 302 33.81 2.06 -18.88
CA VAL A 302 34.69 3.02 -19.57
C VAL A 302 36.13 2.53 -19.48
#